data_AF-A0A745WJ89-F1
#
_entry.id   AF-A0A745WJ89-F1
#
_cell.length_a   1.000
_cell.length_b   1.000
_cell.length_c   1.000
_cell.angle_alpha   90.00
_cell.angle_beta   90.00
_cell.angle_gamma   90.00
#
_symmetry.space_group_name_H-M   'P 1'
#
loop_
_entity.id
_entity.type
_entity.pdbx_description
1 polymer ?
#
loop_
_entity_poly.entity_id
_entity_poly.type
_entity_poly.pdbx_seq_one_letter_code
_entity_poly.pdbx_strand_id
1 'polypeptide(L)'
;SGGVGYEKMIITSQIMRDLGSNRVIPIVINNEQSNVPTFVATRLWLDFSSENYEQSYRQLIADLWGESVQPRPPRGENPFNRQPVAVEPIVFDIPESFVSPALTNTVTFNPTLNNGKFWVGAGDMAFELSWSRCSKGSIWIYNRQESIHSLRIPTGITEIEQINNAECNSFYNEDSSTSLKEGELAVLQNKNGYYLAVKIERVLYRGRHADDRDELIFSYVIAPAKSISFSRHV
;
A
#
# COMPACT_ATOMS: atom_id res chain seq x y z
N SER A 1 52.91 52.90 7.51
CA SER A 1 51.56 52.32 7.34
C SER A 1 51.47 51.72 5.94
N GLY A 2 51.68 50.40 5.78
CA GLY A 2 51.72 49.79 4.44
C GLY A 2 51.55 48.27 4.37
N GLY A 3 51.15 47.60 5.46
CA GLY A 3 50.94 46.14 5.49
C GLY A 3 49.45 45.77 5.39
N VAL A 4 48.61 46.38 6.23
CA VAL A 4 47.25 45.92 6.60
C VAL A 4 46.28 45.64 5.42
N GLY A 5 46.47 46.32 4.29
CA GLY A 5 45.68 46.05 3.08
C GLY A 5 46.04 44.72 2.42
N TYR A 6 47.31 44.35 2.44
CA TYR A 6 47.84 43.15 1.81
C TYR A 6 47.46 41.89 2.60
N GLU A 7 47.57 41.89 3.93
CA GLU A 7 47.12 40.72 4.71
C GLU A 7 45.61 40.53 4.58
N LYS A 8 44.82 41.62 4.57
CA LYS A 8 43.37 41.55 4.34
C LYS A 8 43.07 40.96 2.97
N MET A 9 43.79 41.33 1.93
CA MET A 9 43.64 40.75 0.58
C MET A 9 44.04 39.27 0.54
N ILE A 10 45.15 38.87 1.18
CA ILE A 10 45.60 37.48 1.20
C ILE A 10 44.58 36.59 1.92
N ILE A 11 44.22 36.94 3.15
CA ILE A 11 43.31 36.16 3.99
C ILE A 11 41.94 36.07 3.30
N THR A 12 41.41 37.18 2.81
CA THR A 12 40.14 37.19 2.06
C THR A 12 40.23 36.30 0.82
N SER A 13 41.33 36.37 0.04
CA SER A 13 41.50 35.55 -1.16
C SER A 13 41.60 34.06 -0.87
N GLN A 14 42.14 33.67 0.29
CA GLN A 14 42.22 32.27 0.71
C GLN A 14 40.86 31.78 1.22
N ILE A 15 40.17 32.58 2.01
CA ILE A 15 38.81 32.28 2.52
C ILE A 15 37.82 32.16 1.36
N MET A 16 37.90 33.03 0.35
CA MET A 16 37.02 33.01 -0.83
C MET A 16 37.32 31.85 -1.79
N ARG A 17 38.58 31.38 -1.84
CA ARG A 17 38.98 30.24 -2.68
C ARG A 17 38.46 28.90 -2.16
N ASP A 18 38.32 28.77 -0.84
CA ASP A 18 37.86 27.54 -0.20
C ASP A 18 36.77 27.88 0.84
N LEU A 19 35.55 28.09 0.33
CA LEU A 19 34.39 28.44 1.16
C LEU A 19 34.02 27.33 2.16
N GLY A 20 34.43 26.08 1.93
CA GLY A 20 34.21 24.95 2.83
C GLY A 20 35.32 24.78 3.89
N SER A 21 36.36 25.61 3.86
CA SER A 21 37.49 25.51 4.79
C SER A 21 37.12 26.00 6.19
N ASN A 22 37.33 25.16 7.21
CA ASN A 22 37.17 25.53 8.63
C ASN A 22 38.46 26.11 9.26
N ARG A 23 39.43 26.55 8.44
CA ARG A 23 40.73 27.05 8.90
C ARG A 23 40.68 28.38 9.65
N VAL A 24 39.61 29.15 9.47
CA VAL A 24 39.41 30.44 10.13
C VAL A 24 38.07 30.38 10.85
N ILE A 25 38.09 30.54 12.17
CA ILE A 25 36.92 30.61 13.04
C ILE A 25 36.71 32.09 13.41
N PRO A 26 35.72 32.79 12.84
CA PRO A 26 35.47 34.18 13.17
C PRO A 26 34.86 34.30 14.56
N ILE A 27 35.44 35.15 15.40
CA ILE A 27 34.94 35.46 16.74
C ILE A 27 34.56 36.93 16.78
N VAL A 28 33.36 37.22 17.26
CA VAL A 28 32.84 38.58 17.41
C VAL A 28 32.69 38.89 18.89
N ILE A 29 33.29 40.00 19.32
CA ILE A 29 33.31 40.45 20.72
C ILE A 29 32.81 41.89 20.75
N ASN A 30 31.88 42.20 21.66
CA ASN A 30 31.37 43.56 21.90
C ASN A 30 30.93 44.29 20.61
N ASN A 31 30.19 43.61 19.74
CA ASN A 31 29.77 44.14 18.44
C ASN A 31 28.24 44.25 18.34
N GLU A 32 27.68 45.18 19.10
CA GLU A 32 26.22 45.43 19.12
C GLU A 32 25.66 45.83 17.75
N GLN A 33 26.49 46.48 16.92
CA GLN A 33 26.09 46.99 15.60
C GLN A 33 26.25 45.96 14.48
N SER A 34 26.67 44.72 14.79
CA SER A 34 26.93 43.66 13.79
C SER A 34 27.83 44.10 12.62
N ASN A 35 28.71 45.08 12.86
CA ASN A 35 29.62 45.60 11.85
C ASN A 35 30.76 44.60 11.67
N VAL A 36 30.66 43.76 10.65
CA VAL A 36 31.67 42.76 10.29
C VAL A 36 32.13 42.96 8.84
N PRO A 37 33.37 42.58 8.50
CA PRO A 37 33.80 42.55 7.11
C PRO A 37 32.89 41.64 6.26
N THR A 38 32.66 42.00 5.00
CA THR A 38 31.76 41.28 4.07
C THR A 38 32.05 39.77 3.97
N PHE A 39 33.31 39.37 4.09
CA PHE A 39 33.70 37.96 4.03
C PHE A 39 33.38 37.15 5.31
N VAL A 40 33.15 37.84 6.43
CA VAL A 40 32.70 37.24 7.70
C VAL A 40 31.17 37.18 7.73
N ALA A 41 30.49 38.15 7.12
CA ALA A 41 29.03 38.23 7.10
C ALA A 41 28.33 36.98 6.52
N THR A 42 28.98 36.28 5.58
CA THR A 42 28.42 35.08 4.93
C THR A 42 28.81 33.77 5.62
N ARG A 43 29.65 33.81 6.66
CA ARG A 43 30.10 32.63 7.41
C ARG A 43 29.45 32.59 8.79
N LEU A 44 29.39 31.39 9.36
CA LEU A 44 29.06 31.22 10.77
C LEU A 44 30.19 31.87 11.60
N TRP A 45 29.82 32.71 12.55
CA TRP A 45 30.74 33.34 13.51
C TRP A 45 30.26 33.04 14.93
N LEU A 46 31.19 33.02 15.88
CA LEU A 46 30.89 32.78 17.30
C LEU A 46 30.68 34.11 18.01
N ASP A 47 29.54 34.26 18.67
CA ASP A 47 29.17 35.45 19.42
C ASP A 47 29.65 35.36 20.86
N PHE A 48 30.60 36.21 21.25
CA PHE A 48 31.13 36.27 22.62
C PHE A 48 30.49 37.40 23.44
N SER A 49 29.25 37.77 23.13
CA SER A 49 28.39 38.57 24.02
C SER A 49 28.14 37.84 25.36
N SER A 50 27.79 38.61 26.39
CA SER A 50 27.55 38.06 27.74
C SER A 50 26.46 36.99 27.79
N GLU A 51 25.48 37.05 26.89
CA GLU A 51 24.35 36.12 26.83
C GLU A 51 24.75 34.78 26.20
N ASN A 52 25.65 34.80 25.20
CA ASN A 52 26.02 33.62 24.41
C ASN A 52 27.39 33.04 24.78
N TYR A 53 28.11 33.66 25.73
CA TYR A 53 29.52 33.36 26.05
C TYR A 53 29.79 31.86 26.27
N GLU A 54 29.05 31.21 27.17
CA GLU A 54 29.27 29.79 27.51
C GLU A 54 29.04 28.86 26.31
N GLN A 55 27.99 29.13 25.53
CA GLN A 55 27.68 28.32 24.35
C GLN A 55 28.74 28.51 23.26
N SER A 56 29.13 29.75 22.98
CA SER A 56 30.17 30.09 22.00
C SER A 56 31.55 29.60 22.43
N TYR A 57 31.86 29.60 23.73
CA TYR A 57 33.09 29.03 24.25
C TYR A 57 33.14 27.52 24.04
N ARG A 58 32.06 26.80 24.36
CA ARG A 58 31.97 25.35 24.12
C ARG A 58 32.08 25.03 22.62
N GLN A 59 31.42 25.80 21.77
CA GLN A 59 31.50 25.63 20.33
C GLN A 59 32.92 25.91 19.80
N LEU A 60 33.59 26.96 20.29
CA LEU A 60 34.98 27.26 19.92
C LEU A 60 35.92 26.10 20.25
N ILE A 61 35.80 25.53 21.45
CA ILE A 61 36.60 24.37 21.84
C ILE A 61 36.33 23.20 20.89
N ALA A 62 35.06 22.87 20.64
CA ALA A 62 34.69 21.79 19.71
C ALA A 62 35.26 22.00 18.29
N ASP A 63 35.16 23.23 17.76
CA ASP A 63 35.69 23.60 16.45
C ASP A 63 37.23 23.47 16.40
N LEU A 64 37.93 23.85 17.48
CA LEU A 64 39.39 23.70 17.58
C LEU A 64 39.85 22.24 17.58
N TRP A 65 39.08 21.35 18.21
CA TRP A 65 39.36 19.92 18.25
C TRP A 65 38.83 19.17 17.02
N GLY A 66 38.11 19.85 16.11
CA GLY A 66 37.47 19.23 14.96
C GLY A 66 36.34 18.27 15.34
N GLU A 67 35.83 18.39 16.57
CA GLU A 67 34.73 17.58 17.07
C GLU A 67 33.42 18.33 16.89
N SER A 68 32.40 17.63 16.37
CA SER A 68 31.06 18.19 16.33
C SER A 68 30.41 18.02 17.70
N VAL A 69 29.93 19.12 18.32
CA VAL A 69 29.17 19.09 19.59
C VAL A 69 27.94 18.17 19.50
N GLN A 70 27.46 17.92 18.29
CA GLN A 70 26.35 17.02 17.98
C GLN A 70 26.84 15.88 17.07
N PRO A 71 26.80 14.60 17.49
CA PRO A 71 27.09 13.50 16.58
C PRO A 71 26.07 13.52 15.44
N ARG A 72 26.54 13.29 14.20
CA ARG A 72 25.63 13.13 13.06
C ARG A 72 24.66 11.99 13.40
N PRO A 73 23.34 12.18 13.27
CA PRO A 73 22.39 11.10 13.55
C PRO A 73 22.69 9.90 12.64
N PRO A 74 22.48 8.66 13.15
CA PRO A 74 22.64 7.47 12.33
C PRO A 74 21.72 7.56 11.10
N ARG A 75 22.20 7.06 9.97
CA ARG A 75 21.41 7.02 8.74
C ARG A 75 20.20 6.12 8.97
N GLY A 76 19.00 6.63 8.72
CA GLY A 76 17.77 5.85 8.82
C GLY A 76 17.75 4.67 7.86
N GLU A 77 16.86 3.71 8.12
CA GLU A 77 16.63 2.59 7.22
C GLU A 77 16.17 3.06 5.84
N ASN A 78 16.61 2.35 4.80
CA ASN A 78 16.29 2.70 3.43
C ASN A 78 14.78 2.50 3.17
N PRO A 79 14.02 3.56 2.78
CA PRO A 79 12.58 3.47 2.56
C PRO A 79 12.18 2.56 1.38
N PHE A 80 13.12 2.19 0.50
CA PHE A 80 12.90 1.29 -0.64
C PHE A 80 13.24 -0.17 -0.34
N ASN A 81 13.72 -0.49 0.86
CA ASN A 81 14.06 -1.85 1.27
C ASN A 81 12.89 -2.61 1.93
N ARG A 82 11.66 -2.17 1.69
CA ARG A 82 10.46 -2.93 2.07
C ARG A 82 10.42 -4.20 1.23
N GLN A 83 11.06 -5.26 1.70
CA GLN A 83 10.59 -6.58 1.32
C GLN A 83 9.13 -6.64 1.78
N PRO A 84 8.17 -6.98 0.89
CA PRO A 84 6.82 -7.24 1.34
C PRO A 84 6.95 -8.30 2.44
N VAL A 85 6.45 -7.96 3.63
CA VAL A 85 6.39 -8.92 4.74
C VAL A 85 5.74 -10.16 4.14
N ALA A 86 6.39 -11.32 4.27
CA ALA A 86 5.80 -12.58 3.87
C ALA A 86 4.50 -12.70 4.69
N VAL A 87 3.37 -12.41 4.04
CA VAL A 87 2.06 -12.63 4.63
C VAL A 87 1.98 -14.13 4.76
N GLU A 88 2.19 -14.65 5.98
CA GLU A 88 1.88 -16.06 6.21
C GLU A 88 0.43 -16.25 5.76
N PRO A 89 0.16 -17.21 4.87
CA PRO A 89 -1.20 -17.44 4.42
C PRO A 89 -2.03 -17.65 5.67
N ILE A 90 -3.12 -16.89 5.79
CA ILE A 90 -4.09 -17.12 6.86
C ILE A 90 -4.52 -18.57 6.70
N VAL A 91 -4.03 -19.45 7.56
CA VAL A 91 -4.43 -20.85 7.61
C VAL A 91 -5.79 -20.83 8.28
N PHE A 92 -6.81 -20.61 7.48
CA PHE A 92 -8.16 -20.88 7.93
C PHE A 92 -8.26 -22.41 8.15
N ASP A 93 -8.84 -22.84 9.26
CA ASP A 93 -9.13 -24.24 9.58
C ASP A 93 -10.29 -24.76 8.70
N ILE A 94 -10.11 -24.62 7.38
CA ILE A 94 -11.06 -25.00 6.35
C ILE A 94 -10.48 -26.24 5.67
N PRO A 95 -11.27 -27.30 5.45
CA PRO A 95 -10.82 -28.42 4.65
C PRO A 95 -10.36 -27.93 3.27
N GLU A 96 -9.25 -28.46 2.75
CA GLU A 96 -8.68 -28.10 1.44
C GLU A 96 -9.71 -28.17 0.29
N SER A 97 -10.75 -29.01 0.43
CA SER A 97 -11.85 -29.13 -0.53
C SER A 97 -12.79 -27.92 -0.62
N PHE A 98 -12.69 -26.94 0.29
CA PHE A 98 -13.53 -25.74 0.33
C PHE A 98 -12.73 -24.44 0.21
N VAL A 99 -11.49 -24.51 -0.30
CA VAL A 99 -10.66 -23.34 -0.54
C VAL A 99 -9.94 -23.45 -1.87
N SER A 100 -9.82 -22.32 -2.58
CA SER A 100 -8.99 -22.17 -3.78
C SER A 100 -8.18 -20.87 -3.67
N PRO A 101 -6.90 -20.93 -3.26
CA PRO A 101 -6.10 -19.72 -3.01
C PRO A 101 -5.63 -19.00 -4.28
N ALA A 102 -5.84 -19.61 -5.46
CA ALA A 102 -5.45 -19.04 -6.74
C ALA A 102 -6.24 -17.76 -7.08
N LEU A 103 -5.63 -16.85 -7.84
CA LEU A 103 -6.29 -15.64 -8.35
C LEU A 103 -7.36 -15.94 -9.41
N THR A 104 -7.21 -17.06 -10.12
CA THR A 104 -8.20 -17.54 -11.07
C THR A 104 -8.22 -19.06 -11.03
N ASN A 105 -9.42 -19.64 -11.11
CA ASN A 105 -9.62 -21.07 -11.22
C ASN A 105 -11.07 -21.38 -11.67
N THR A 106 -11.30 -22.63 -12.06
CA THR A 106 -12.64 -23.21 -12.16
C THR A 106 -12.81 -24.21 -11.02
N VAL A 107 -13.80 -23.97 -10.16
CA VAL A 107 -14.06 -24.78 -8.97
C VAL A 107 -15.28 -25.65 -9.23
N THR A 108 -15.19 -26.91 -8.81
CA THR A 108 -16.34 -27.82 -8.73
C THR A 108 -16.50 -28.25 -7.28
N PHE A 109 -17.67 -28.01 -6.69
CA PHE A 109 -17.97 -28.47 -5.34
C PHE A 109 -19.47 -28.69 -5.12
N ASN A 110 -19.83 -29.39 -4.04
CA ASN A 110 -21.23 -29.61 -3.67
C ASN A 110 -21.72 -28.47 -2.74
N PRO A 111 -22.68 -27.64 -3.17
CA PRO A 111 -23.14 -26.46 -2.42
C PRO A 111 -23.97 -26.81 -1.16
N THR A 112 -24.29 -28.10 -0.93
CA THR A 112 -24.95 -28.55 0.31
C THR A 112 -23.98 -28.90 1.44
N LEU A 113 -22.68 -28.98 1.13
CA LEU A 113 -21.63 -29.24 2.11
C LEU A 113 -21.06 -27.92 2.66
N ASN A 114 -20.44 -27.97 3.84
CA ASN A 114 -19.82 -26.80 4.48
C ASN A 114 -20.75 -25.58 4.59
N ASN A 115 -22.05 -25.79 4.78
CA ASN A 115 -23.08 -24.72 4.75
C ASN A 115 -23.03 -23.87 3.48
N GLY A 116 -22.64 -24.47 2.36
CA GLY A 116 -22.45 -23.82 1.08
C GLY A 116 -21.31 -22.80 1.06
N LYS A 117 -20.42 -22.81 2.06
CA LYS A 117 -19.29 -21.88 2.14
C LYS A 117 -18.10 -22.39 1.33
N PHE A 118 -17.48 -21.48 0.58
CA PHE A 118 -16.28 -21.75 -0.20
C PHE A 118 -15.38 -20.52 -0.20
N TRP A 119 -14.09 -20.69 0.08
CA TRP A 119 -13.12 -19.61 0.11
C TRP A 119 -12.33 -19.52 -1.20
N VAL A 120 -12.17 -18.31 -1.74
CA VAL A 120 -11.29 -18.04 -2.88
C VAL A 120 -10.29 -16.95 -2.55
N GLY A 121 -9.11 -17.02 -3.15
CA GLY A 121 -8.01 -16.09 -2.90
C GLY A 121 -7.28 -16.32 -1.57
N ALA A 122 -6.34 -15.44 -1.26
CA ALA A 122 -5.50 -15.53 -0.06
C ALA A 122 -5.14 -14.14 0.49
N GLY A 123 -4.83 -14.08 1.80
CA GLY A 123 -4.48 -12.84 2.48
C GLY A 123 -5.58 -11.78 2.35
N ASP A 124 -5.19 -10.54 2.03
CA ASP A 124 -6.14 -9.42 1.85
C ASP A 124 -7.09 -9.60 0.66
N MET A 125 -6.79 -10.53 -0.24
CA MET A 125 -7.58 -10.87 -1.43
C MET A 125 -8.49 -12.08 -1.21
N ALA A 126 -8.73 -12.49 0.04
CA ALA A 126 -9.62 -13.60 0.36
C ALA A 126 -11.10 -13.19 0.29
N PHE A 127 -11.95 -14.12 -0.18
CA PHE A 127 -13.40 -13.99 -0.25
C PHE A 127 -14.05 -15.29 0.26
N GLU A 128 -14.91 -15.18 1.27
CA GLU A 128 -15.86 -16.21 1.65
C GLU A 128 -17.11 -16.08 0.77
N LEU A 129 -17.32 -17.06 -0.11
CA LEU A 129 -18.54 -17.19 -0.89
C LEU A 129 -19.50 -18.11 -0.15
N SER A 130 -20.79 -17.79 -0.18
CA SER A 130 -21.83 -18.64 0.39
C SER A 130 -22.92 -18.88 -0.64
N TRP A 131 -23.30 -20.14 -0.76
CA TRP A 131 -24.18 -20.65 -1.79
C TRP A 131 -25.34 -21.45 -1.18
N SER A 132 -26.49 -21.46 -1.82
CA SER A 132 -27.54 -22.42 -1.46
C SER A 132 -28.36 -22.86 -2.67
N ARG A 133 -29.05 -23.99 -2.52
CA ARG A 133 -29.91 -24.56 -3.56
C ARG A 133 -31.01 -23.57 -3.96
N CYS A 134 -31.20 -23.38 -5.27
CA CYS A 134 -32.38 -22.70 -5.81
C CYS A 134 -33.25 -23.69 -6.58
N SER A 135 -32.92 -23.94 -7.85
CA SER A 135 -33.64 -24.87 -8.73
C SER A 135 -32.68 -25.41 -9.80
N LYS A 136 -33.17 -26.23 -10.74
CA LYS A 136 -32.32 -26.79 -11.80
C LYS A 136 -31.69 -25.67 -12.64
N GLY A 137 -30.36 -25.68 -12.77
CA GLY A 137 -29.62 -24.63 -13.50
C GLY A 137 -29.57 -23.27 -12.78
N SER A 138 -29.84 -23.20 -11.49
CA SER A 138 -29.80 -21.95 -10.71
C SER A 138 -29.32 -22.16 -9.28
N ILE A 139 -28.55 -21.21 -8.76
CA ILE A 139 -27.99 -21.24 -7.41
C ILE A 139 -28.18 -19.88 -6.72
N TRP A 140 -28.42 -19.86 -5.42
CA TRP A 140 -28.38 -18.61 -4.64
C TRP A 140 -26.94 -18.28 -4.25
N ILE A 141 -26.59 -17.00 -4.32
CA ILE A 141 -25.37 -16.42 -3.75
C ILE A 141 -25.76 -15.37 -2.70
N TYR A 142 -24.98 -15.26 -1.62
CA TYR A 142 -25.25 -14.35 -0.51
C TYR A 142 -24.17 -13.26 -0.39
N ASN A 143 -24.61 -12.02 -0.15
CA ASN A 143 -23.74 -10.86 0.12
C ASN A 143 -23.30 -10.80 1.60
N ARG A 144 -24.12 -11.30 2.53
CA ARG A 144 -23.93 -11.16 3.99
C ARG A 144 -22.86 -12.08 4.58
N GLN A 145 -21.67 -12.12 4.00
CA GLN A 145 -20.51 -12.82 4.56
C GLN A 145 -19.54 -11.83 5.22
N GLU A 146 -18.76 -12.29 6.20
CA GLU A 146 -17.87 -11.41 6.96
C GLU A 146 -16.78 -10.76 6.10
N SER A 147 -16.32 -11.43 5.04
CA SER A 147 -15.31 -10.88 4.14
C SER A 147 -15.88 -9.93 3.09
N ILE A 148 -17.19 -9.96 2.83
CA ILE A 148 -17.81 -9.29 1.69
C ILE A 148 -18.32 -7.89 2.09
N HIS A 149 -18.11 -6.93 1.20
CA HIS A 149 -18.60 -5.56 1.31
C HIS A 149 -19.79 -5.31 0.38
N SER A 150 -19.73 -5.78 -0.87
CA SER A 150 -20.83 -5.64 -1.82
C SER A 150 -20.90 -6.80 -2.82
N LEU A 151 -22.10 -7.01 -3.36
CA LEU A 151 -22.42 -7.97 -4.41
C LEU A 151 -23.18 -7.25 -5.51
N ARG A 152 -22.69 -7.31 -6.74
CA ARG A 152 -23.28 -6.66 -7.92
C ARG A 152 -23.46 -7.64 -9.06
N ILE A 153 -24.56 -7.52 -9.79
CA ILE A 153 -24.91 -8.40 -10.91
C ILE A 153 -24.78 -7.61 -12.22
N PRO A 154 -23.79 -7.94 -13.06
CA PRO A 154 -23.68 -7.37 -14.39
C PRO A 154 -24.86 -7.77 -15.28
N THR A 155 -25.39 -6.81 -16.04
CA THR A 155 -26.46 -7.05 -17.01
C THR A 155 -25.91 -7.01 -18.44
N GLY A 156 -26.28 -7.99 -19.26
CA GLY A 156 -25.83 -8.07 -20.67
C GLY A 156 -24.36 -8.44 -20.87
N ILE A 157 -23.70 -8.94 -19.83
CA ILE A 157 -22.32 -9.46 -19.88
C ILE A 157 -22.36 -10.98 -19.74
N THR A 158 -21.60 -11.69 -20.57
CA THR A 158 -21.55 -13.18 -20.57
C THR A 158 -20.19 -13.73 -20.22
N GLU A 159 -19.15 -12.90 -20.28
CA GLU A 159 -17.76 -13.28 -19.99
C GLU A 159 -17.11 -12.31 -19.00
N ILE A 160 -16.22 -12.84 -18.17
CA ILE A 160 -15.57 -12.05 -17.11
C ILE A 160 -14.70 -10.93 -17.73
N GLU A 161 -14.03 -11.15 -18.86
CA GLU A 161 -13.16 -10.14 -19.50
C GLU A 161 -13.93 -8.88 -19.95
N GLN A 162 -15.24 -9.01 -20.20
CA GLN A 162 -16.06 -7.88 -20.65
C GLN A 162 -16.31 -6.86 -19.52
N ILE A 163 -16.03 -7.23 -18.26
CA ILE A 163 -16.16 -6.35 -17.09
C ILE A 163 -14.96 -5.41 -17.04
N ASN A 164 -15.08 -4.27 -17.72
CA ASN A 164 -14.06 -3.20 -17.72
C ASN A 164 -14.13 -2.28 -16.50
N ASN A 165 -15.26 -2.30 -15.77
CA ASN A 165 -15.46 -1.53 -14.55
C ASN A 165 -16.43 -2.27 -13.61
N ALA A 166 -15.88 -2.84 -12.53
CA ALA A 166 -16.57 -3.54 -11.46
C ALA A 166 -17.53 -2.64 -10.66
N GLU A 167 -17.28 -1.34 -10.68
CA GLU A 167 -18.09 -0.33 -9.99
C GLU A 167 -19.19 0.27 -10.88
N CYS A 168 -19.44 -0.30 -12.07
CA CYS A 168 -20.42 0.25 -13.01
C CYS A 168 -21.80 0.42 -12.37
N ASN A 169 -22.39 1.62 -12.49
CA ASN A 169 -23.71 1.94 -11.94
C ASN A 169 -24.86 1.20 -12.64
N SER A 170 -24.62 0.59 -13.81
CA SER A 170 -25.62 -0.26 -14.47
C SER A 170 -25.72 -1.66 -13.86
N PHE A 171 -24.75 -2.05 -13.03
CA PHE A 171 -24.80 -3.34 -12.34
C PHE A 171 -25.81 -3.25 -11.20
N TYR A 172 -26.65 -4.27 -11.11
CA TYR A 172 -27.66 -4.34 -10.06
C TYR A 172 -26.97 -4.66 -8.72
N ASN A 173 -27.09 -3.78 -7.74
CA ASN A 173 -26.54 -4.00 -6.40
C ASN A 173 -27.52 -4.85 -5.58
N GLU A 174 -27.02 -5.95 -5.03
CA GLU A 174 -27.82 -6.90 -4.24
C GLU A 174 -27.41 -6.85 -2.77
N ASP A 175 -28.30 -6.34 -1.91
CA ASP A 175 -28.00 -6.10 -0.50
C ASP A 175 -28.08 -7.38 0.37
N SER A 176 -28.69 -8.45 -0.13
CA SER A 176 -28.85 -9.69 0.64
C SER A 176 -28.38 -10.91 -0.13
N SER A 177 -29.09 -11.27 -1.20
CA SER A 177 -28.88 -12.51 -1.91
C SER A 177 -29.66 -12.51 -3.21
N THR A 178 -29.09 -13.11 -4.25
CA THR A 178 -29.76 -13.27 -5.54
C THR A 178 -29.52 -14.67 -6.10
N SER A 179 -30.38 -15.09 -7.01
CA SER A 179 -30.22 -16.34 -7.75
C SER A 179 -29.48 -16.08 -9.05
N LEU A 180 -28.40 -16.82 -9.29
CA LEU A 180 -27.67 -16.83 -10.54
C LEU A 180 -27.99 -18.09 -11.34
N LYS A 181 -28.18 -17.94 -12.64
CA LYS A 181 -28.34 -19.03 -13.60
C LYS A 181 -27.00 -19.38 -14.25
N GLU A 182 -26.96 -20.56 -14.87
CA GLU A 182 -25.84 -20.93 -15.74
C GLU A 182 -25.59 -19.84 -16.81
N GLY A 183 -24.34 -19.40 -16.92
CA GLY A 183 -23.89 -18.30 -17.78
C GLY A 183 -23.99 -16.91 -17.16
N GLU A 184 -24.67 -16.73 -16.03
CA GLU A 184 -24.74 -15.43 -15.34
C GLU A 184 -23.51 -15.18 -14.47
N LEU A 185 -23.24 -13.89 -14.22
CA LEU A 185 -22.08 -13.41 -13.50
C LEU A 185 -22.46 -12.64 -12.24
N ALA A 186 -21.54 -12.62 -11.28
CA ALA A 186 -21.56 -11.74 -10.14
C ALA A 186 -20.19 -11.11 -9.91
N VAL A 187 -20.19 -9.87 -9.42
CA VAL A 187 -19.01 -9.13 -9.00
C VAL A 187 -19.12 -8.85 -7.52
N LEU A 188 -18.16 -9.32 -6.74
CA LEU A 188 -18.07 -9.11 -5.30
C LEU A 188 -16.91 -8.18 -4.98
N GLN A 189 -17.11 -7.31 -4.00
CA GLN A 189 -16.03 -6.54 -3.38
C GLN A 189 -15.83 -7.05 -1.96
N ASN A 190 -14.59 -7.30 -1.54
CA ASN A 190 -14.31 -7.62 -0.14
C ASN A 190 -14.10 -6.35 0.70
N LYS A 191 -14.08 -6.49 2.04
CA LYS A 191 -13.88 -5.36 2.97
C LYS A 191 -12.51 -4.67 2.83
N ASN A 192 -11.54 -5.31 2.19
CA ASN A 192 -10.22 -4.74 1.89
C ASN A 192 -10.19 -3.95 0.57
N GLY A 193 -11.30 -3.95 -0.19
CA GLY A 193 -11.47 -3.20 -1.43
C GLY A 193 -10.99 -3.93 -2.70
N TYR A 194 -10.76 -5.25 -2.64
CA TYR A 194 -10.49 -6.07 -3.82
C TYR A 194 -11.78 -6.54 -4.48
N TYR A 195 -11.71 -6.79 -5.78
CA TYR A 195 -12.84 -7.28 -6.58
C TYR A 195 -12.62 -8.71 -7.06
N LEU A 196 -13.70 -9.46 -7.05
CA LEU A 196 -13.82 -10.82 -7.52
C LEU A 196 -14.97 -10.88 -8.54
N ALA A 197 -14.73 -11.41 -9.72
CA ALA A 197 -15.77 -11.78 -10.66
C ALA A 197 -15.97 -13.30 -10.62
N VAL A 198 -17.22 -13.74 -10.58
CA VAL A 198 -17.63 -15.15 -10.62
C VAL A 198 -18.61 -15.35 -11.77
N LYS A 199 -18.43 -16.43 -12.52
CA LYS A 199 -19.37 -16.89 -13.55
C LYS A 199 -19.84 -18.30 -13.22
N ILE A 200 -21.15 -18.52 -13.29
CA ILE A 200 -21.74 -19.84 -13.07
C ILE A 200 -21.60 -20.64 -14.35
N GLU A 201 -20.78 -21.68 -14.33
CA GLU A 201 -20.58 -22.55 -15.50
C GLU A 201 -21.65 -23.64 -15.56
N ARG A 202 -22.01 -24.22 -14.41
CA ARG A 202 -23.00 -25.30 -14.33
C ARG A 202 -23.59 -25.46 -12.93
N VAL A 203 -24.87 -25.82 -12.85
CA VAL A 203 -25.57 -26.13 -11.60
C VAL A 203 -26.40 -27.41 -11.75
N LEU A 204 -25.96 -28.49 -11.10
CA LEU A 204 -26.75 -29.71 -10.93
C LEU A 204 -27.57 -29.62 -9.65
N TYR A 205 -28.83 -30.02 -9.73
CA TYR A 205 -29.78 -29.97 -8.62
C TYR A 205 -30.34 -31.36 -8.34
N ARG A 206 -30.10 -31.88 -7.13
CA ARG A 206 -30.62 -33.19 -6.73
C ARG A 206 -32.11 -33.12 -6.46
N GLY A 207 -32.89 -33.90 -7.22
CA GLY A 207 -34.34 -33.97 -7.06
C GLY A 207 -34.98 -35.15 -7.80
N ARG A 208 -36.25 -35.43 -7.49
CA ARG A 208 -36.99 -36.60 -8.01
C ARG A 208 -37.10 -36.67 -9.55
N HIS A 209 -37.05 -35.52 -10.23
CA HIS A 209 -37.09 -35.39 -11.69
C HIS A 209 -35.97 -34.46 -12.20
N ALA A 210 -34.85 -34.41 -11.48
CA ALA A 210 -33.72 -33.54 -11.79
C ALA A 210 -32.44 -34.37 -11.88
N ASP A 211 -31.33 -33.86 -11.37
CA ASP A 211 -30.05 -34.54 -11.38
C ASP A 211 -29.92 -35.52 -10.20
N ASP A 212 -28.94 -36.41 -10.27
CA ASP A 212 -28.66 -37.42 -9.23
C ASP A 212 -27.89 -36.85 -8.03
N ARG A 213 -27.28 -35.68 -8.19
CA ARG A 213 -26.47 -34.98 -7.19
C ARG A 213 -26.61 -33.45 -7.25
N ASP A 214 -26.21 -32.81 -6.16
CA ASP A 214 -26.05 -31.35 -6.10
C ASP A 214 -24.58 -31.03 -6.41
N GLU A 215 -24.33 -30.19 -7.41
CA GLU A 215 -22.98 -29.80 -7.85
C GLU A 215 -23.02 -28.39 -8.43
N LEU A 216 -22.07 -27.56 -8.03
CA LEU A 216 -21.86 -26.22 -8.56
C LEU A 216 -20.47 -26.17 -9.21
N ILE A 217 -20.44 -25.73 -10.47
CA ILE A 217 -19.22 -25.39 -11.19
C ILE A 217 -19.25 -23.89 -11.46
N PHE A 218 -18.24 -23.18 -10.97
CA PHE A 218 -18.08 -21.76 -11.22
C PHE A 218 -16.63 -21.44 -11.58
N SER A 219 -16.44 -20.50 -12.51
CA SER A 219 -15.14 -19.90 -12.79
C SER A 219 -15.06 -18.56 -12.07
N TYR A 220 -13.84 -18.18 -11.68
CA TYR A 220 -13.64 -16.91 -11.01
C TYR A 220 -12.29 -16.26 -11.34
N VAL A 221 -12.26 -14.94 -11.13
CA VAL A 221 -11.06 -14.10 -11.30
C VAL A 221 -11.04 -13.05 -10.21
N ILE A 222 -9.91 -12.93 -9.51
CA ILE A 222 -9.65 -11.89 -8.52
C ILE A 222 -8.74 -10.84 -9.17
N ALA A 223 -9.18 -9.58 -9.16
CA ALA A 223 -8.41 -8.48 -9.72
C ALA A 223 -7.35 -8.00 -8.71
N PRO A 224 -6.03 -8.18 -8.99
CA PRO A 224 -4.98 -7.74 -8.09
C PRO A 224 -4.87 -6.22 -8.03
N ALA A 225 -4.11 -5.70 -7.06
CA ALA A 225 -3.87 -4.26 -6.88
C ALA A 225 -5.14 -3.39 -6.79
N LYS A 226 -6.26 -3.97 -6.32
CA LYS A 226 -7.58 -3.31 -6.26
C LYS A 226 -8.06 -2.78 -7.61
N SER A 227 -7.65 -3.44 -8.70
CA SER A 227 -8.16 -3.13 -10.04
C SER A 227 -9.67 -3.33 -10.08
N ILE A 228 -10.36 -2.42 -10.77
CA ILE A 228 -11.79 -2.50 -11.05
C ILE A 228 -12.08 -3.11 -12.43
N SER A 229 -11.05 -3.50 -13.20
CA SER A 229 -11.21 -4.11 -14.52
C SER A 229 -10.72 -5.55 -14.52
N PHE A 230 -11.43 -6.43 -15.23
CA PHE A 230 -11.09 -7.85 -15.40
C PHE A 230 -10.57 -8.18 -16.81
N SER A 231 -10.53 -7.22 -17.74
CA SER A 231 -10.15 -7.44 -19.15
C SER A 231 -8.69 -7.87 -19.39
N ARG A 232 -7.85 -7.90 -18.35
CA ARG A 232 -6.43 -8.30 -18.43
C ARG A 232 -6.08 -9.47 -17.50
N HIS A 233 -7.08 -10.11 -16.90
CA HIS A 233 -6.90 -11.03 -15.78
C HIS A 233 -7.46 -12.44 -16.03
N VAL A 234 -7.83 -12.75 -17.28
CA VAL A 234 -8.26 -14.08 -17.74
C VAL A 234 -7.23 -14.66 -18.69
#